data_AF-A0A3P7LRJ1-F1
#
_entry.id   AF-A0A3P7LRJ1-F1
#
_cell.length_a   1.000
_cell.length_b   1.000
_cell.length_c   1.000
_cell.angle_alpha   90.00
_cell.angle_beta   90.00
_cell.angle_gamma   90.00
#
_symmetry.space_group_name_H-M   'P 1'
#
loop_
_entity.id
_entity.type
_entity.pdbx_description
1 polymer ?
#
loop_
_entity_poly.entity_id
_entity_poly.type
_entity_poly.pdbx_seq_one_letter_code
_entity_poly.pdbx_strand_id
1 'polypeptide(L)'
;MVNLLNLLVKTHDPLCFANLQDLINKVCLSIAFLSKTFPLPHDSRDDLKSIFPALMIQLKATNSDLELKEKAVSSVSVYLNYLGDRLPQPDLKECLNVLLSRLKNESTRLVTVRAINKICTAQLNIDLTDFLKETVVELSNCLNKRDRILRIAALRCLTAICEHFPPIVLQNACLGTILTCLPQLISDHDLQTSQDTRAPIVNRYLNILVLGELGRRM
;
A
#
# COMPACT_ATOMS: atom_id res chain seq x y z
N MET A 1 -9.25 23.24 -5.96
CA MET A 1 -8.15 22.38 -6.46
C MET A 1 -8.65 21.09 -7.10
N VAL A 2 -9.69 20.43 -6.56
CA VAL A 2 -10.44 19.35 -7.25
C VAL A 2 -10.92 19.81 -8.63
N ASN A 3 -11.45 21.04 -8.73
CA ASN A 3 -11.82 21.64 -10.01
C ASN A 3 -10.67 21.82 -10.99
N LEU A 4 -9.41 21.92 -10.52
CA LEU A 4 -8.24 22.10 -11.38
C LEU A 4 -7.73 20.75 -11.91
N LEU A 5 -7.80 19.70 -11.09
CA LEU A 5 -7.55 18.32 -11.54
C LEU A 5 -8.65 17.86 -12.50
N ASN A 6 -9.90 18.19 -12.20
CA ASN A 6 -11.04 17.91 -13.06
C ASN A 6 -10.99 18.77 -14.34
N LEU A 7 -10.54 20.04 -14.28
CA LEU A 7 -10.26 20.83 -15.48
C LEU A 7 -9.14 20.21 -16.30
N LEU A 8 -8.01 19.84 -15.70
CA LEU A 8 -6.88 19.25 -16.42
C LEU A 8 -7.27 17.96 -17.13
N VAL A 9 -8.02 17.09 -16.46
CA VAL A 9 -8.56 15.84 -17.02
C VAL A 9 -9.59 16.13 -18.12
N LYS A 10 -10.45 17.14 -17.97
CA LYS A 10 -11.48 17.48 -18.98
C LYS A 10 -10.96 18.30 -20.17
N THR A 11 -9.84 19.00 -20.02
CA THR A 11 -9.30 19.91 -21.04
C THR A 11 -8.15 19.30 -21.85
N HIS A 12 -7.59 18.18 -21.44
CA HIS A 12 -6.46 17.54 -22.14
C HIS A 12 -6.81 16.11 -22.52
N ASP A 13 -6.45 15.73 -23.75
CA ASP A 13 -6.66 14.37 -24.25
C ASP A 13 -5.90 13.34 -23.39
N PRO A 14 -6.45 12.14 -23.14
CA PRO A 14 -5.78 11.05 -22.43
C PRO A 14 -4.37 10.74 -22.97
N LEU A 15 -4.19 10.94 -24.28
CA LEU A 15 -2.93 10.73 -25.00
C LEU A 15 -1.87 11.81 -24.71
N CYS A 16 -2.29 13.03 -24.37
CA CYS A 16 -1.37 14.12 -23.99
C CYS A 16 -0.69 13.85 -22.64
N PHE A 17 -1.32 13.09 -21.75
CA PHE A 17 -0.72 12.72 -20.47
C PHE A 17 0.47 11.76 -20.66
N ALA A 18 0.47 10.92 -21.69
CA ALA A 18 1.56 9.98 -21.95
C ALA A 18 2.91 10.66 -22.31
N ASN A 19 2.85 11.86 -22.93
CA ASN A 19 4.03 12.59 -23.40
C ASN A 19 4.56 13.65 -22.42
N LEU A 20 3.85 13.92 -21.32
CA LEU A 20 4.20 14.95 -20.35
C LEU A 20 4.59 14.33 -19.02
N GLN A 21 5.81 13.80 -18.96
CA GLN A 21 6.48 13.32 -17.74
C GLN A 21 6.32 14.35 -16.58
N ASP A 22 6.40 15.65 -16.88
CA ASP A 22 6.22 16.73 -15.91
C ASP A 22 4.78 16.90 -15.40
N LEU A 23 3.78 16.70 -16.26
CA LEU A 23 2.38 16.77 -15.85
C LEU A 23 2.00 15.54 -15.02
N ILE A 24 2.51 14.36 -15.36
CA ILE A 24 2.31 13.16 -14.54
C ILE A 24 3.01 13.31 -13.18
N ASN A 25 4.22 13.88 -13.14
CA ASN A 25 4.89 14.20 -11.88
C ASN A 25 4.06 15.17 -11.03
N LYS A 26 3.45 16.19 -11.65
CA LYS A 26 2.50 17.12 -11.01
C LYS A 26 1.21 16.43 -10.59
N VAL A 27 0.68 15.46 -11.33
CA VAL A 27 -0.50 14.66 -10.96
C VAL A 27 -0.19 13.72 -9.80
N CYS A 28 0.98 13.07 -9.78
CA CYS A 28 1.46 12.28 -8.65
C CYS A 28 1.61 13.14 -7.38
N LEU A 29 2.17 14.35 -7.51
CA LEU A 29 2.20 15.38 -6.47
C LEU A 29 0.79 15.78 -6.01
N SER A 30 -0.13 15.96 -6.95
CA SER A 30 -1.51 16.39 -6.70
C SER A 30 -2.33 15.30 -6.00
N ILE A 31 -2.21 14.03 -6.43
CA ILE A 31 -2.86 12.88 -5.80
C ILE A 31 -2.28 12.62 -4.40
N ALA A 32 -0.96 12.79 -4.22
CA ALA A 32 -0.35 12.77 -2.90
C ALA A 32 -0.88 13.91 -2.00
N PHE A 33 -1.19 15.08 -2.57
CA PHE A 33 -1.84 16.19 -1.86
C PHE A 33 -3.31 15.90 -1.54
N LEU A 34 -4.05 15.28 -2.47
CA LEU A 34 -5.43 14.83 -2.25
C LEU A 34 -5.53 13.86 -1.07
N SER A 35 -4.52 13.02 -0.82
CA SER A 35 -4.48 12.15 0.37
C SER A 35 -4.46 12.91 1.72
N LYS A 36 -4.08 14.20 1.72
CA LYS A 36 -4.06 15.06 2.91
C LYS A 36 -5.33 15.88 3.08
N THR A 37 -6.16 16.00 2.06
CA THR A 37 -7.33 16.90 2.05
C THR A 37 -8.56 16.19 1.49
N PHE A 38 -9.45 15.76 2.39
CA PHE A 38 -10.87 15.46 2.15
C PHE A 38 -11.22 14.16 1.39
N PRO A 39 -12.30 13.45 1.79
CA PRO A 39 -12.92 12.42 0.94
C PRO A 39 -13.58 13.11 -0.26
N LEU A 40 -13.12 12.77 -1.47
CA LEU A 40 -13.71 13.28 -2.71
C LEU A 40 -15.13 12.73 -2.92
N PRO A 41 -16.08 13.55 -3.44
CA PRO A 41 -17.43 13.11 -3.78
C PRO A 41 -17.45 11.96 -4.80
N HIS A 42 -18.36 10.99 -4.62
CA HIS A 42 -18.49 9.79 -5.44
C HIS A 42 -18.69 10.05 -6.95
N ASP A 43 -19.29 11.19 -7.33
CA ASP A 43 -19.71 11.48 -8.72
C ASP A 43 -18.57 11.89 -9.67
N SER A 44 -17.35 12.16 -9.18
CA SER A 44 -16.19 12.55 -10.04
C SER A 44 -15.20 11.41 -10.30
N ARG A 45 -15.61 10.16 -10.10
CA ARG A 45 -14.74 8.97 -10.11
C ARG A 45 -14.39 8.48 -11.52
N ASP A 46 -15.33 8.55 -12.46
CA ASP A 46 -15.13 7.99 -13.79
C ASP A 46 -14.13 8.80 -14.62
N ASP A 47 -14.08 10.13 -14.44
CA ASP A 47 -13.12 11.01 -15.12
C ASP A 47 -11.66 10.60 -14.84
N LEU A 48 -11.40 10.08 -13.63
CA LEU A 48 -10.07 9.70 -13.16
C LEU A 48 -9.58 8.34 -13.71
N LYS A 49 -10.41 7.57 -14.41
CA LYS A 49 -10.00 6.33 -15.08
C LYS A 49 -8.91 6.58 -16.13
N SER A 50 -8.98 7.73 -16.80
CA SER A 50 -8.02 8.18 -17.83
C SER A 50 -6.58 8.35 -17.31
N ILE A 51 -6.40 8.50 -15.99
CA ILE A 51 -5.09 8.71 -15.35
C ILE A 51 -4.34 7.40 -15.14
N PHE A 52 -5.04 6.25 -15.10
CA PHE A 52 -4.44 4.96 -14.78
C PHE A 52 -3.26 4.56 -15.69
N PRO A 53 -3.36 4.68 -17.04
CA PRO A 53 -2.24 4.35 -17.92
C PRO A 53 -0.98 5.17 -17.63
N ALA A 54 -1.14 6.46 -17.33
CA ALA A 54 -0.04 7.34 -16.99
C ALA A 54 0.64 6.95 -15.66
N LEU A 55 -0.15 6.56 -14.65
CA LEU A 55 0.38 6.03 -13.38
C LEU A 55 1.15 4.73 -13.59
N MET A 56 0.66 3.84 -14.46
CA MET A 56 1.32 2.58 -14.78
C MET A 56 2.66 2.77 -15.48
N ILE A 57 2.77 3.74 -16.40
CA ILE A 57 4.04 4.11 -17.05
C ILE A 57 5.07 4.53 -16.00
N GLN A 58 4.70 5.41 -15.06
CA GLN A 58 5.60 5.84 -13.99
C GLN A 58 5.98 4.71 -13.04
N LEU A 59 5.01 3.88 -12.66
CA LEU A 59 5.25 2.76 -11.76
C LEU A 59 6.21 1.74 -12.37
N LYS A 60 6.18 1.55 -13.69
CA LYS A 60 7.07 0.66 -14.45
C LYS A 60 8.43 1.29 -14.79
N ALA A 61 8.56 2.61 -14.76
CA ALA A 61 9.80 3.30 -15.11
C ALA A 61 11.00 2.81 -14.25
N THR A 62 12.04 2.29 -14.90
CA THR A 62 13.26 1.80 -14.22
C THR A 62 14.35 2.84 -14.14
N ASN A 63 14.41 3.77 -15.09
CA ASN A 63 15.50 4.73 -15.25
C ASN A 63 15.21 6.12 -14.63
N SER A 64 14.20 6.21 -13.77
CA SER A 64 13.85 7.42 -13.03
C SER A 64 14.55 7.51 -11.68
N ASP A 65 14.62 8.73 -11.16
CA ASP A 65 15.15 9.03 -9.82
C ASP A 65 14.36 8.31 -8.73
N LEU A 66 15.05 8.01 -7.62
CA LEU A 66 14.45 7.30 -6.49
C LEU A 66 13.20 8.04 -5.96
N GLU A 67 13.27 9.36 -5.82
CA GLU A 67 12.13 10.17 -5.35
C GLU A 67 10.90 10.00 -6.25
N LEU A 68 11.09 9.98 -7.57
CA LEU A 68 9.99 9.78 -8.52
C LEU A 68 9.40 8.37 -8.43
N LYS A 69 10.24 7.35 -8.23
CA LYS A 69 9.77 5.98 -8.00
C LYS A 69 8.94 5.88 -6.72
N GLU A 70 9.39 6.49 -5.63
CA GLU A 70 8.66 6.52 -4.37
C GLU A 70 7.34 7.29 -4.49
N LYS A 71 7.34 8.38 -5.26
CA LYS A 71 6.14 9.13 -5.61
C LYS A 71 5.14 8.28 -6.37
N ALA A 72 5.60 7.59 -7.41
CA ALA A 72 4.75 6.75 -8.26
C ALA A 72 4.05 5.66 -7.44
N VAL A 73 4.81 4.95 -6.59
CA VAL A 73 4.25 3.93 -5.67
C VAL A 73 3.20 4.54 -4.73
N SER A 74 3.51 5.70 -4.15
CA SER A 74 2.58 6.40 -3.26
C SER A 74 1.30 6.84 -3.97
N SER A 75 1.41 7.40 -5.17
CA SER A 75 0.27 7.87 -5.97
C SER A 75 -0.62 6.73 -6.43
N VAL A 76 -0.03 5.60 -6.85
CA VAL A 76 -0.77 4.37 -7.19
C VAL A 76 -1.56 3.86 -5.99
N SER A 77 -0.98 3.86 -4.79
CA SER A 77 -1.72 3.42 -3.59
C SER A 77 -2.96 4.26 -3.30
N VAL A 78 -2.86 5.58 -3.47
CA VAL A 78 -4.00 6.50 -3.29
C VAL A 78 -5.04 6.30 -4.40
N TYR A 79 -4.58 6.08 -5.63
CA TYR A 79 -5.46 5.79 -6.76
C TYR A 79 -6.26 4.51 -6.53
N LEU A 80 -5.58 3.42 -6.16
CA LEU A 80 -6.22 2.13 -5.85
C LEU A 80 -7.21 2.27 -4.70
N ASN A 81 -6.89 3.06 -3.66
CA ASN A 81 -7.80 3.33 -2.54
C ASN A 81 -9.07 4.09 -2.93
N TYR A 82 -9.11 4.72 -4.09
CA TYR A 82 -10.25 5.52 -4.53
C TYR A 82 -11.05 4.87 -5.67
N LEU A 83 -10.37 4.14 -6.56
CA LEU A 83 -10.93 3.63 -7.82
C LEU A 83 -10.60 2.16 -8.11
N GLY A 84 -9.93 1.47 -7.19
CA GLY A 84 -9.53 0.09 -7.43
C GLY A 84 -10.71 -0.86 -7.67
N ASP A 85 -11.90 -0.56 -7.14
CA ASP A 85 -13.16 -1.30 -7.38
C ASP A 85 -13.74 -1.07 -8.79
N ARG A 86 -13.31 -0.03 -9.49
CA ARG A 86 -13.79 0.36 -10.84
C ARG A 86 -12.76 0.10 -11.94
N LEU A 87 -11.59 -0.41 -11.59
CA LEU A 87 -10.59 -0.82 -12.57
C LEU A 87 -10.97 -2.17 -13.19
N PRO A 88 -10.70 -2.36 -14.50
CA PRO A 88 -10.74 -3.69 -15.09
C PRO A 88 -9.82 -4.65 -14.32
N GLN A 89 -10.27 -5.89 -14.09
CA GLN A 89 -9.46 -6.91 -13.43
C GLN A 89 -8.04 -7.11 -14.02
N PRO A 90 -7.82 -7.12 -15.37
CA PRO A 90 -6.47 -7.30 -15.89
C PRO A 90 -5.53 -6.14 -15.51
N ASP A 91 -6.04 -4.91 -15.55
CA ASP A 91 -5.31 -3.69 -15.22
C ASP A 91 -4.93 -3.67 -13.73
N LEU A 92 -5.89 -4.01 -12.87
CA LEU A 92 -5.66 -4.15 -11.44
C LEU A 92 -4.60 -5.22 -11.15
N LYS A 93 -4.72 -6.41 -11.75
CA LYS A 93 -3.77 -7.51 -11.56
C LYS A 93 -2.37 -7.12 -12.02
N GLU A 94 -2.25 -6.44 -13.15
CA GLU A 94 -0.98 -5.90 -13.62
C GLU A 94 -0.37 -4.92 -12.62
N CYS A 95 -1.16 -3.98 -12.12
CA CYS A 95 -0.73 -3.00 -11.12
C CYS A 95 -0.21 -3.66 -9.84
N LEU A 96 -0.93 -4.66 -9.32
CA LEU A 96 -0.54 -5.42 -8.14
C LEU A 96 0.76 -6.20 -8.37
N ASN A 97 0.96 -6.80 -9.55
CA ASN A 97 2.20 -7.49 -9.90
C ASN A 97 3.41 -6.54 -9.94
N VAL A 98 3.22 -5.33 -10.48
CA VAL A 98 4.28 -4.31 -10.48
C VAL A 98 4.59 -3.84 -9.06
N LEU A 99 3.57 -3.62 -8.21
CA LEU A 99 3.79 -3.29 -6.80
C LEU A 99 4.55 -4.39 -6.07
N LEU A 100 4.21 -5.65 -6.30
CA LEU A 100 4.94 -6.78 -5.71
C LEU A 100 6.41 -6.82 -6.15
N SER A 101 6.67 -6.51 -7.43
CA SER A 101 8.02 -6.35 -7.95
C SER A 101 8.77 -5.21 -7.26
N ARG A 102 8.09 -4.08 -6.98
CA ARG A 102 8.66 -2.95 -6.21
C ARG A 102 8.88 -3.27 -4.73
N LEU A 103 8.11 -4.18 -4.15
CA LEU A 103 8.33 -4.68 -2.78
C LEU A 103 9.59 -5.54 -2.68
N LYS A 104 9.84 -6.38 -3.69
CA LYS A 104 11.04 -7.22 -3.76
C LYS A 104 12.32 -6.39 -3.96
N ASN A 105 12.22 -5.21 -4.60
CA ASN A 105 13.32 -4.28 -4.79
C ASN A 105 13.71 -3.52 -3.53
N GLU A 106 14.99 -3.57 -3.12
CA GLU A 106 15.44 -3.02 -1.84
C GLU A 106 15.26 -1.50 -1.72
N SER A 107 15.54 -0.75 -2.79
CA SER A 107 15.47 0.71 -2.79
C SER A 107 14.05 1.27 -2.64
N THR A 108 13.04 0.57 -3.18
CA THR A 108 11.63 0.98 -3.12
C THR A 108 10.82 0.20 -2.08
N ARG A 109 11.45 -0.68 -1.31
CA ARG A 109 10.77 -1.62 -0.41
C ARG A 109 9.94 -0.90 0.66
N LEU A 110 10.54 0.04 1.40
CA LEU A 110 9.88 0.72 2.51
C LEU A 110 8.63 1.50 2.06
N VAL A 111 8.74 2.28 0.97
CA VAL A 111 7.59 3.02 0.43
C VAL A 111 6.49 2.08 -0.06
N THR A 112 6.87 0.94 -0.64
CA THR A 112 5.91 -0.07 -1.14
C THR A 112 5.16 -0.74 0.01
N VAL A 113 5.83 -1.08 1.11
CA VAL A 113 5.17 -1.60 2.31
C VAL A 113 4.12 -0.61 2.85
N ARG A 114 4.45 0.68 2.90
CA ARG A 114 3.51 1.72 3.35
C ARG A 114 2.32 1.88 2.39
N ALA A 115 2.57 1.79 1.09
CA ALA A 115 1.54 1.81 0.05
C ALA A 115 0.58 0.62 0.20
N ILE A 116 1.11 -0.59 0.36
CA ILE A 116 0.32 -1.81 0.56
C ILE A 116 -0.53 -1.70 1.82
N ASN A 117 0.04 -1.22 2.93
CA ASN A 117 -0.72 -1.01 4.16
C ASN A 117 -1.95 -0.11 3.91
N LYS A 118 -1.77 0.98 3.15
CA LYS A 118 -2.89 1.87 2.78
C LYS A 118 -3.96 1.16 1.94
N ILE A 119 -3.54 0.30 1.01
CA ILE A 119 -4.44 -0.49 0.15
C ILE A 119 -5.24 -1.49 1.00
N CYS A 120 -4.59 -2.18 1.94
CA CYS A 120 -5.27 -3.16 2.80
C CYS A 120 -6.28 -2.51 3.75
N THR A 121 -6.03 -1.27 4.18
CA THR A 121 -6.97 -0.52 5.02
C THR A 121 -8.10 0.16 4.25
N ALA A 122 -8.08 0.11 2.92
CA ALA A 122 -9.13 0.71 2.09
C ALA A 122 -10.40 -0.15 2.15
N GLN A 123 -11.56 0.51 2.26
CA GLN A 123 -12.88 -0.15 2.27
C GLN A 123 -13.39 -0.39 0.85
N LEU A 124 -12.54 -0.90 -0.03
CA LEU A 124 -12.91 -1.23 -1.41
C LEU A 124 -13.03 -2.73 -1.59
N ASN A 125 -14.06 -3.15 -2.32
CA ASN A 125 -14.35 -4.55 -2.58
C ASN A 125 -13.49 -5.07 -3.74
N ILE A 126 -12.20 -5.24 -3.48
CA ILE A 126 -11.20 -5.68 -4.45
C ILE A 126 -10.67 -7.04 -4.03
N ASP A 127 -10.57 -7.98 -4.97
CA ASP A 127 -9.89 -9.25 -4.70
C ASP A 127 -8.38 -9.03 -4.69
N LEU A 128 -7.80 -9.06 -3.49
CA LEU A 128 -6.37 -8.94 -3.24
C LEU A 128 -5.74 -10.28 -2.81
N THR A 129 -6.49 -11.37 -2.87
CA THR A 129 -6.15 -12.63 -2.18
C THR A 129 -4.79 -13.18 -2.59
N ASP A 130 -4.55 -13.33 -3.89
CA ASP A 130 -3.29 -13.91 -4.39
C ASP A 130 -2.10 -12.96 -4.20
N PHE A 131 -2.33 -11.66 -4.42
CA PHE A 131 -1.32 -10.63 -4.16
C PHE A 131 -0.87 -10.61 -2.69
N LEU A 132 -1.82 -10.75 -1.76
CA LEU A 132 -1.53 -10.71 -0.32
C LEU A 132 -0.83 -11.98 0.17
N LYS A 133 -1.10 -13.16 -0.41
CA LYS A 133 -0.37 -14.40 -0.08
C LYS A 133 1.13 -14.24 -0.29
N GLU A 134 1.54 -13.74 -1.46
CA GLU A 134 2.96 -13.46 -1.74
C GLU A 134 3.50 -12.30 -0.90
N THR A 135 2.70 -11.26 -0.70
CA THR A 135 3.09 -10.09 0.10
C THR A 135 3.40 -10.48 1.55
N VAL A 136 2.61 -11.35 2.18
CA VAL A 136 2.86 -11.80 3.57
C VAL A 136 4.21 -12.50 3.70
N VAL A 137 4.61 -13.29 2.71
CA VAL A 137 5.94 -13.95 2.68
C VAL A 137 7.05 -12.89 2.63
N GLU A 138 6.93 -11.92 1.72
CA GLU A 138 7.92 -10.83 1.60
C GLU A 138 7.98 -9.94 2.84
N LEU A 139 6.83 -9.62 3.45
CA LEU A 139 6.77 -8.86 4.71
C LEU A 139 7.43 -9.63 5.85
N SER A 140 7.25 -10.95 5.92
CA SER A 140 7.92 -11.80 6.90
C SER A 140 9.44 -11.77 6.73
N ASN A 141 9.92 -11.78 5.48
CA ASN A 141 11.35 -11.60 5.18
C ASN A 141 11.87 -10.22 5.62
N CYS A 142 11.03 -9.18 5.53
CA CYS A 142 11.38 -7.83 6.00
C CYS A 142 11.57 -7.75 7.52
N LEU A 143 10.87 -8.58 8.30
CA LEU A 143 11.02 -8.62 9.77
C LEU A 143 12.41 -9.07 10.22
N ASN A 144 13.08 -9.90 9.41
CA ASN A 144 14.44 -10.39 9.67
C ASN A 144 15.55 -9.42 9.25
N LYS A 145 15.21 -8.26 8.66
CA LYS A 145 16.21 -7.27 8.21
C LYS A 145 16.63 -6.35 9.36
N ARG A 146 17.86 -5.83 9.30
CA ARG A 146 18.40 -4.91 10.33
C ARG A 146 17.73 -3.53 10.35
N ASP A 147 17.09 -3.12 9.25
CA ASP A 147 16.42 -1.82 9.15
C ASP A 147 15.17 -1.77 10.03
N ARG A 148 15.27 -1.03 11.13
CA ARG A 148 14.20 -0.85 12.10
C ARG A 148 12.96 -0.21 11.49
N ILE A 149 13.10 0.81 10.63
CA ILE A 149 11.96 1.52 10.03
C ILE A 149 11.17 0.58 9.13
N LEU A 150 11.88 -0.27 8.38
CA LEU A 150 11.28 -1.30 7.54
C LEU A 150 10.54 -2.36 8.36
N ARG A 151 11.16 -2.89 9.43
CA ARG A 151 10.51 -3.88 10.30
C ARG A 151 9.18 -3.37 10.87
N ILE A 152 9.17 -2.12 11.34
CA ILE A 152 7.97 -1.48 11.90
C ILE A 152 6.89 -1.31 10.82
N ALA A 153 7.28 -0.82 9.65
CA ALA A 153 6.35 -0.65 8.54
C ALA A 153 5.75 -2.01 8.11
N ALA A 154 6.58 -3.05 8.03
CA ALA A 154 6.16 -4.39 7.64
C ALA A 154 5.20 -4.98 8.66
N LEU A 155 5.50 -4.82 9.96
CA LEU A 155 4.63 -5.29 11.03
C LEU A 155 3.28 -4.59 11.02
N ARG A 156 3.24 -3.26 10.87
CA ARG A 156 1.98 -2.51 10.74
C ARG A 156 1.16 -2.98 9.54
N CYS A 157 1.82 -3.27 8.43
CA CYS A 157 1.16 -3.81 7.24
C CYS A 157 0.58 -5.21 7.48
N LEU A 158 1.34 -6.12 8.10
CA LEU A 158 0.87 -7.46 8.47
C LEU A 158 -0.34 -7.40 9.41
N THR A 159 -0.34 -6.46 10.35
CA THR A 159 -1.48 -6.22 11.23
C THR A 159 -2.73 -5.80 10.45
N ALA A 160 -2.61 -4.85 9.52
CA ALA A 160 -3.73 -4.44 8.67
C ALA A 160 -4.26 -5.60 7.82
N ILE A 161 -3.37 -6.43 7.26
CA ILE A 161 -3.77 -7.63 6.50
C ILE A 161 -4.50 -8.62 7.42
N CYS A 162 -4.04 -8.84 8.65
CA CYS A 162 -4.68 -9.76 9.58
C CYS A 162 -6.09 -9.30 9.97
N GLU A 163 -6.33 -7.99 10.08
CA GLU A 163 -7.64 -7.44 10.42
C GLU A 163 -8.64 -7.48 9.27
N HIS A 164 -8.19 -7.15 8.06
CA HIS A 164 -9.08 -7.05 6.90
C HIS A 164 -9.15 -8.35 6.08
N PHE A 165 -8.12 -9.18 6.15
CA PHE A 165 -8.00 -10.45 5.43
C PHE A 165 -7.43 -11.58 6.32
N PRO A 166 -8.09 -11.93 7.44
CA PRO A 166 -7.56 -12.89 8.42
C PRO A 166 -7.12 -14.24 7.84
N PRO A 167 -7.89 -14.89 6.93
CA PRO A 167 -7.50 -16.21 6.39
C PRO A 167 -6.13 -16.21 5.71
N ILE A 168 -5.74 -15.09 5.11
CA ILE A 168 -4.47 -14.98 4.36
C ILE A 168 -3.27 -15.06 5.29
N VAL A 169 -3.36 -14.48 6.49
CA VAL A 169 -2.27 -14.52 7.48
C VAL A 169 -2.32 -15.81 8.29
N LEU A 170 -3.50 -16.23 8.72
CA LEU A 170 -3.68 -17.38 9.60
C LEU A 170 -3.31 -18.71 8.95
N GLN A 171 -3.55 -18.85 7.63
CA GLN A 171 -3.21 -20.05 6.88
C GLN A 171 -1.80 -19.99 6.26
N ASN A 172 -1.05 -18.91 6.51
CA ASN A 172 0.28 -18.75 5.93
C ASN A 172 1.34 -19.52 6.71
N ALA A 173 2.23 -20.21 6.00
CA ALA A 173 3.37 -20.91 6.59
C ALA A 173 4.31 -19.98 7.38
N CYS A 174 4.34 -18.68 7.06
CA CYS A 174 5.20 -17.69 7.73
C CYS A 174 4.66 -17.20 9.08
N LEU A 175 3.47 -17.61 9.53
CA LEU A 175 2.89 -17.18 10.79
C LEU A 175 3.81 -17.44 11.99
N GLY A 176 4.48 -18.59 12.02
CA GLY A 176 5.46 -18.91 13.07
C GLY A 176 6.61 -17.89 13.14
N THR A 177 7.18 -17.54 11.99
CA THR A 177 8.26 -16.54 11.88
C THR A 177 7.78 -15.17 12.37
N ILE A 178 6.58 -14.74 11.94
CA ILE A 178 6.00 -13.46 12.36
C ILE A 178 5.91 -13.43 13.90
N LEU A 179 5.34 -14.47 14.51
CA LEU A 179 5.18 -14.56 15.97
C LEU A 179 6.52 -14.52 16.72
N THR A 180 7.58 -15.15 16.20
CA THR A 180 8.91 -15.12 16.85
C THR A 180 9.60 -13.76 16.78
N CYS A 181 9.29 -12.95 15.77
CA CYS A 181 9.87 -11.62 15.61
C CYS A 181 9.17 -10.54 16.46
N LEU A 182 7.92 -10.78 16.90
CA LEU A 182 7.13 -9.81 17.66
C LEU A 182 7.77 -9.37 18.99
N PRO A 183 8.31 -10.26 19.86
CA PRO A 183 8.85 -9.86 21.15
C PRO A 183 10.07 -8.94 21.03
N GLN A 184 10.94 -9.20 20.04
CA GLN A 184 12.12 -8.38 19.77
C GLN A 184 11.75 -6.98 19.30
N LEU A 185 10.63 -6.84 18.58
CA LEU A 185 10.13 -5.55 18.14
C LEU A 185 9.48 -4.76 19.28
N ILE A 186 8.76 -5.44 20.18
CA ILE A 186 8.12 -4.81 21.36
C ILE A 186 9.16 -4.27 22.34
N SER A 187 10.22 -5.04 22.64
CA SER A 187 11.32 -4.65 23.53
C SER A 187 11.99 -3.33 23.12
N ASP A 188 12.20 -3.11 21.83
CA ASP A 188 12.87 -1.91 21.30
C ASP A 188 11.97 -0.67 21.27
N HIS A 189 10.65 -0.83 21.45
CA HIS A 189 9.66 0.22 21.20
C HIS A 189 9.26 1.04 22.43
N ASP A 190 9.44 0.51 23.65
CA ASP A 190 9.01 1.20 24.86
C ASP A 190 9.77 2.51 25.15
N LEU A 191 10.93 2.74 24.52
CA LEU A 191 11.75 3.92 24.79
C LEU A 191 11.45 5.15 23.90
N GLN A 192 10.78 5.01 22.75
CA GLN A 192 10.63 6.12 21.78
C GLN A 192 9.20 6.47 21.32
N THR A 193 8.17 5.67 21.61
CA THR A 193 6.77 5.95 21.19
C THR A 193 5.86 6.42 22.32
N SER A 194 6.39 7.19 23.28
CA SER A 194 5.76 7.45 24.57
C SER A 194 4.56 8.42 24.59
N GLN A 195 4.02 8.91 23.47
CA GLN A 195 2.84 9.81 23.54
C GLN A 195 1.58 9.40 22.75
N ASP A 196 1.62 8.89 21.51
CA ASP A 196 0.36 8.73 20.73
C ASP A 196 0.04 7.33 20.17
N THR A 197 0.92 6.31 20.30
CA THR A 197 0.77 5.03 19.57
C THR A 197 0.74 3.77 20.44
N ARG A 198 0.75 3.89 21.77
CA ARG A 198 0.95 2.75 22.71
C ARG A 198 -0.22 1.76 22.78
N ALA A 199 -1.46 2.23 22.83
CA ALA A 199 -2.63 1.37 22.99
C ALA A 199 -3.04 0.57 21.74
N PRO A 200 -3.09 1.14 20.52
CA PRO A 200 -3.64 0.41 19.37
C PRO A 200 -2.72 -0.70 18.88
N ILE A 201 -1.40 -0.55 19.06
CA ILE A 201 -0.40 -1.50 18.59
C ILE A 201 -0.39 -2.77 19.47
N VAL A 202 -0.29 -2.62 20.79
CA VAL A 202 -0.33 -3.74 21.76
C VAL A 202 -1.67 -4.47 21.70
N ASN A 203 -2.79 -3.74 21.61
CA ASN A 203 -4.12 -4.33 21.54
C ASN A 203 -4.36 -5.04 20.18
N ARG A 204 -3.78 -4.53 19.09
CA ARG A 204 -3.74 -5.25 17.79
C ARG A 204 -2.90 -6.52 17.82
N TYR A 205 -1.78 -6.52 18.54
CA TYR A 205 -0.94 -7.72 18.68
C TYR A 205 -1.63 -8.81 19.50
N LEU A 206 -2.37 -8.44 20.54
CA LEU A 206 -3.24 -9.36 21.25
C LEU A 206 -4.30 -9.96 20.31
N ASN A 207 -4.89 -9.16 19.41
CA ASN A 207 -5.78 -9.70 18.38
C ASN A 207 -5.08 -10.70 17.44
N ILE A 208 -3.86 -10.44 16.97
CA ILE A 208 -3.13 -11.39 16.12
C ILE A 208 -2.83 -12.69 16.87
N LEU A 209 -2.43 -12.60 18.14
CA LEU A 209 -2.15 -13.77 18.99
C LEU A 209 -3.44 -14.57 19.27
N VAL A 210 -4.52 -13.90 19.65
CA VAL A 210 -5.83 -14.52 19.92
C VAL A 210 -6.41 -15.15 18.66
N LEU A 211 -6.33 -14.48 17.50
CA LEU A 211 -6.75 -15.05 16.21
C LEU A 211 -5.85 -16.22 15.80
N GLY A 212 -4.55 -16.15 16.06
CA GLY A 212 -3.59 -17.24 15.81
C GLY A 212 -3.79 -18.46 16.71
N GLU A 213 -4.28 -18.28 17.95
CA GLU A 213 -4.67 -19.39 18.82
C GLU A 213 -6.03 -19.98 18.45
N LEU A 214 -7.00 -19.16 18.03
CA LEU A 214 -8.29 -19.61 17.53
C LEU A 214 -8.14 -20.41 16.22
N GLY A 215 -7.28 -19.95 15.31
CA GLY A 215 -6.97 -20.66 14.06
C GLY A 215 -6.21 -21.99 14.25
N ARG A 216 -5.60 -22.23 15.43
CA ARG A 216 -5.00 -23.52 15.79
C ARG A 216 -5.96 -24.49 16.48
N ARG A 217 -7.13 -24.02 16.91
CA ARG A 217 -8.15 -24.81 17.62
C ARG A 217 -9.34 -25.20 16.73
N MET A 218 -9.38 -24.72 15.48
CA MET A 218 -10.28 -25.19 14.42
C MET A 218 -9.51 -26.08 13.45
#